data_AF-A0A1Q9XZF3-F1
#
_entry.id   AF-A0A1Q9XZF3-F1
#
_cell.length_a   1.000
_cell.length_b   1.000
_cell.length_c   1.000
_cell.angle_alpha   90.00
_cell.angle_beta   90.00
_cell.angle_gamma   90.00
#
_symmetry.space_group_name_H-M   'P 1'
#
loop_
_entity.id
_entity.type
_entity.pdbx_description
1 polymer ?
#
loop_
_entity_poly.entity_id
_entity_poly.type
_entity_poly.pdbx_seq_one_letter_code
_entity_poly.pdbx_strand_id
1 'polypeptide(L)'
;MQDIEALLDYLKRHKLYLTTAESCTAGMVVALLAKHPGSGECLDSGHVVYSPAAKKRLLGVSQHTLDNFNLTSEEVARAMAKGALDGSPANVAVATTGVAGPEPQGEIAAGTLCFAWAFRLADGNIQLYSSTEHFAGDRSRILDEAARFALLRLPERHAQLLGEG
;
A
#
# COMPACT_ATOMS: atom_id res chain seq x y z
N MET A 1 -7.45 -12.12 15.54
CA MET A 1 -7.80 -11.06 14.57
C MET A 1 -6.92 -9.88 14.91
N GLN A 2 -5.95 -9.53 14.07
CA GLN A 2 -5.14 -8.33 14.30
C GLN A 2 -6.01 -7.11 13.98
N ASP A 3 -6.13 -6.19 14.93
CA ASP A 3 -6.74 -4.87 14.72
C ASP A 3 -5.63 -3.81 14.55
N ILE A 4 -6.04 -2.56 14.31
CA ILE A 4 -5.10 -1.47 14.01
C ILE A 4 -4.24 -1.10 15.23
N GLU A 5 -4.73 -1.31 16.45
CA GLU A 5 -3.96 -1.08 17.68
C GLU A 5 -2.82 -2.10 17.80
N ALA A 6 -3.12 -3.39 17.59
CA ALA A 6 -2.10 -4.43 17.54
C ALA A 6 -1.06 -4.19 16.43
N LEU A 7 -1.48 -3.63 15.29
CA LEU A 7 -0.57 -3.21 14.23
C LEU A 7 0.34 -2.07 14.69
N LEU A 8 -0.19 -1.03 15.34
CA LEU A 8 0.64 0.07 15.86
C LEU A 8 1.69 -0.44 16.84
N ASP A 9 1.30 -1.31 17.78
CA ASP A 9 2.24 -1.94 18.71
C ASP A 9 3.29 -2.78 17.99
N TYR A 10 2.91 -3.46 16.89
CA TYR A 10 3.87 -4.16 16.04
C TYR A 10 4.87 -3.19 15.40
N LEU A 11 4.39 -2.12 14.76
CA LEU A 11 5.24 -1.12 14.11
C LEU A 11 6.23 -0.50 15.12
N LYS A 12 5.75 -0.11 16.32
CA LYS A 12 6.59 0.43 17.40
C LYS A 12 7.66 -0.55 17.84
N ARG A 13 7.29 -1.80 18.14
CA ARG A 13 8.22 -2.84 18.61
C ARG A 13 9.31 -3.13 17.58
N HIS A 14 8.97 -3.15 16.30
CA HIS A 14 9.91 -3.41 15.21
C HIS A 14 10.57 -2.15 14.64
N LYS A 15 10.33 -0.97 15.23
CA LYS A 15 10.84 0.33 14.75
C LYS A 15 10.54 0.56 13.27
N LEU A 16 9.34 0.21 12.86
CA LEU A 16 8.84 0.43 11.50
C LEU A 16 8.16 1.80 11.43
N TYR A 17 8.65 2.62 10.52
CA TYR A 17 8.15 3.95 10.21
C TYR A 17 7.60 3.92 8.79
N LEU A 18 6.29 4.15 8.67
CA LEU A 18 5.48 3.84 7.50
C LEU A 18 5.23 5.08 6.63
N THR A 19 5.38 4.92 5.32
CA THR A 19 4.79 5.81 4.31
C THR A 19 3.77 5.07 3.45
N THR A 20 2.84 5.77 2.81
CA THR A 20 1.83 5.14 1.94
C THR A 20 1.77 5.76 0.55
N ALA A 21 1.33 4.96 -0.42
CA ALA A 21 0.95 5.39 -1.76
C ALA A 21 -0.42 4.86 -2.16
N GLU A 22 -1.43 5.73 -2.16
CA GLU A 22 -2.82 5.36 -2.34
C GLU A 22 -3.35 5.88 -3.68
N SER A 23 -3.91 4.97 -4.49
CA SER A 23 -4.74 5.32 -5.64
C SER A 23 -6.21 5.18 -5.25
N CYS A 24 -6.83 4.02 -5.47
CA CYS A 24 -8.28 3.85 -5.30
C CYS A 24 -8.78 4.12 -3.87
N THR A 25 -7.97 3.82 -2.83
CA THR A 25 -8.29 4.07 -1.41
C THR A 25 -8.22 5.54 -1.01
N ALA A 26 -7.65 6.41 -1.85
CA ALA A 26 -7.79 7.86 -1.74
C ALA A 26 -7.44 8.49 -0.37
N GLY A 27 -6.51 7.92 0.39
CA GLY A 27 -6.13 8.41 1.73
C GLY A 27 -6.75 7.61 2.89
N MET A 28 -7.59 6.62 2.61
CA MET A 28 -8.23 5.80 3.63
C MET A 28 -7.24 4.93 4.41
N VAL A 29 -6.14 4.47 3.80
CA VAL A 29 -5.10 3.71 4.53
C VAL A 29 -4.48 4.59 5.61
N VAL A 30 -4.08 5.81 5.24
CA VAL A 30 -3.50 6.78 6.18
C VAL A 30 -4.51 7.21 7.22
N ALA A 31 -5.73 7.54 6.80
CA ALA A 31 -6.79 7.96 7.70
C ALA A 31 -7.16 6.87 8.70
N LEU A 32 -7.13 5.60 8.30
CA LEU A 32 -7.40 4.46 9.17
C LEU A 32 -6.35 4.38 10.29
N LEU A 33 -5.06 4.51 9.96
CA LEU A 33 -3.99 4.48 10.96
C LEU A 33 -4.01 5.74 11.84
N ALA A 34 -4.19 6.92 11.24
CA ALA A 34 -4.14 8.23 11.91
C ALA A 34 -5.27 8.45 12.94
N LYS A 35 -6.37 7.69 12.84
CA LYS A 35 -7.46 7.71 13.84
C LYS A 35 -7.03 7.21 15.22
N HIS A 36 -5.95 6.44 15.30
CA HIS A 36 -5.50 5.85 16.56
C HIS A 36 -4.42 6.72 17.22
N PRO A 37 -4.52 6.99 18.54
CA PRO A 37 -3.50 7.72 19.28
C PRO A 37 -2.11 7.09 19.15
N GLY A 38 -1.08 7.93 19.04
CA GLY A 38 0.32 7.48 18.92
C GLY A 38 0.71 6.99 17.52
N SER A 39 -0.19 7.05 16.53
CA SER A 39 0.10 6.70 15.13
C SER A 39 1.18 7.59 14.49
N GLY A 40 1.32 8.85 14.92
CA GLY A 40 2.38 9.76 14.46
C GLY A 40 3.81 9.31 14.79
N GLU A 41 4.00 8.35 15.71
CA GLU A 41 5.31 7.74 15.97
C GLU A 41 5.70 6.71 14.90
N CYS A 42 4.71 6.21 14.14
CA CYS A 42 4.88 5.14 13.16
C CYS A 42 4.51 5.57 11.73
N LEU A 43 3.98 6.78 11.53
CA LEU A 43 3.50 7.26 10.23
C LEU A 43 4.25 8.52 9.82
N ASP A 44 4.90 8.46 8.67
CA ASP A 44 5.64 9.57 8.07
C ASP A 44 4.76 10.42 7.15
N SER A 45 4.25 9.79 6.10
CA SER A 45 3.63 10.49 4.98
C SER A 45 2.64 9.60 4.24
N GLY A 46 1.74 10.24 3.51
CA GLY A 46 0.74 9.58 2.67
C GLY A 46 0.62 10.25 1.32
N HIS A 47 0.79 9.48 0.25
CA HIS A 47 0.72 9.98 -1.12
C HIS A 47 -0.58 9.54 -1.78
N VAL A 48 -1.50 10.47 -2.04
CA VAL A 48 -2.71 10.17 -2.82
C VAL A 48 -2.44 10.48 -4.30
N VAL A 49 -2.32 9.44 -5.13
CA VAL A 49 -1.85 9.52 -6.53
C VAL A 49 -2.79 8.81 -7.52
N TYR A 50 -3.86 9.49 -7.91
CA TYR A 50 -4.88 8.91 -8.80
C TYR A 50 -4.44 8.76 -10.26
N SER A 51 -3.91 9.83 -10.87
CA SER A 51 -3.63 9.84 -12.30
C SER A 51 -2.29 9.17 -12.64
N PRO A 52 -2.14 8.60 -13.85
CA PRO A 52 -0.84 8.11 -14.34
C PRO A 52 0.25 9.19 -14.24
N ALA A 53 -0.07 10.43 -14.61
CA ALA A 53 0.85 11.56 -14.52
C ALA A 53 1.30 11.83 -13.07
N ALA A 54 0.41 11.72 -12.09
CA ALA A 54 0.74 11.86 -10.67
C ALA A 54 1.65 10.70 -10.18
N LYS A 55 1.33 9.46 -10.56
CA LYS A 55 2.16 8.27 -10.26
C LYS A 55 3.59 8.45 -10.78
N LYS A 56 3.76 8.96 -12.01
CA LYS A 56 5.09 9.28 -12.57
C LYS A 56 5.79 10.40 -11.81
N ARG A 57 5.12 11.56 -11.65
CA ARG A 57 5.74 12.78 -11.12
C ARG A 57 6.11 12.66 -9.64
N LEU A 58 5.26 12.03 -8.84
CA LEU A 58 5.38 12.02 -7.38
C LEU A 58 6.04 10.74 -6.85
N LEU A 59 5.91 9.61 -7.55
CA LEU A 59 6.44 8.32 -7.10
C LEU A 59 7.44 7.70 -8.09
N GLY A 60 7.78 8.39 -9.18
CA GLY A 60 8.78 7.89 -10.13
C GLY A 60 8.36 6.62 -10.87
N VAL A 61 7.06 6.29 -10.92
CA VAL A 61 6.58 5.12 -11.70
C VAL A 61 6.96 5.33 -13.16
N SER A 62 7.65 4.35 -13.75
CA SER A 62 8.19 4.51 -15.10
C SER A 62 7.07 4.52 -16.15
N GLN A 63 7.26 5.24 -17.25
CA GLN A 63 6.32 5.18 -18.38
C GLN A 63 6.22 3.75 -18.92
N HIS A 64 7.35 3.04 -19.01
CA HIS A 64 7.39 1.64 -19.42
C HIS A 64 6.49 0.74 -18.55
N THR A 65 6.44 0.96 -17.24
CA THR A 65 5.54 0.21 -16.34
C THR A 65 4.08 0.52 -16.65
N LEU A 66 3.74 1.80 -16.89
CA LEU A 66 2.35 2.20 -17.17
C LEU A 66 1.85 1.78 -18.55
N ASP A 67 2.76 1.62 -19.52
CA ASP A 67 2.41 1.20 -20.89
C ASP A 67 2.24 -0.32 -20.99
N ASN A 68 3.09 -1.09 -20.32
CA ASN A 68 3.09 -2.55 -20.40
C ASN A 68 2.15 -3.20 -19.39
N PHE A 69 1.80 -2.50 -18.31
CA PHE A 69 0.91 -2.98 -17.28
C PHE A 69 -0.25 -2.00 -17.09
N ASN A 70 -1.45 -2.52 -16.87
CA ASN A 70 -2.59 -1.66 -16.58
C ASN A 70 -2.44 -1.02 -15.17
N LEU A 71 -3.23 0.01 -14.87
CA LEU A 71 -3.13 0.73 -13.57
C LEU A 71 -3.50 -0.12 -12.35
N THR A 72 -4.15 -1.26 -12.57
CA THR A 72 -4.56 -2.25 -11.56
C THR A 72 -3.67 -3.48 -11.71
N SER A 73 -2.38 -3.30 -11.46
CA SER A 73 -1.38 -4.37 -11.51
C SER A 73 -0.44 -4.32 -10.32
N GLU A 74 0.15 -5.47 -9.99
CA GLU A 74 1.16 -5.57 -8.94
C GLU A 74 2.42 -4.79 -9.30
N GLU A 75 2.80 -4.70 -10.57
CA GLU A 75 3.96 -3.92 -11.02
C GLU A 75 3.78 -2.44 -10.75
N VAL A 76 2.57 -1.90 -11.00
CA VAL A 76 2.25 -0.52 -10.65
C VAL A 76 2.24 -0.33 -9.13
N ALA A 77 1.62 -1.25 -8.37
CA ALA A 77 1.62 -1.19 -6.91
C ALA A 77 3.04 -1.22 -6.32
N ARG A 78 3.91 -2.11 -6.82
CA ARG A 78 5.32 -2.24 -6.39
C ARG A 78 6.11 -0.97 -6.70
N ALA A 79 5.94 -0.41 -7.91
CA ALA A 79 6.59 0.85 -8.29
C ALA A 79 6.12 2.01 -7.41
N MET A 80 4.83 2.08 -7.09
CA MET A 80 4.28 3.08 -6.16
C MET A 80 4.85 2.93 -4.75
N ALA A 81 4.90 1.71 -4.20
CA ALA A 81 5.43 1.46 -2.86
C ALA A 81 6.92 1.83 -2.78
N LYS A 82 7.72 1.40 -3.77
CA LYS A 82 9.14 1.76 -3.85
C LYS A 82 9.33 3.28 -3.96
N GLY A 83 8.57 3.94 -4.83
CA GLY A 83 8.64 5.38 -5.02
C GLY A 83 8.33 6.18 -3.75
N ALA A 84 7.28 5.78 -3.02
CA ALA A 84 6.97 6.40 -1.74
C ALA A 84 8.09 6.20 -0.73
N LEU A 85 8.65 4.98 -0.65
CA LEU A 85 9.74 4.66 0.26
C LEU A 85 11.04 5.40 -0.05
N ASP A 86 11.33 5.66 -1.32
CA ASP A 86 12.52 6.43 -1.74
C ASP A 86 12.38 7.93 -1.48
N GLY A 87 11.15 8.46 -1.46
CA GLY A 87 10.86 9.86 -1.17
C GLY A 87 10.68 10.19 0.32
N SER A 88 10.88 9.24 1.21
CA SER A 88 10.54 9.33 2.64
C SER A 88 11.67 8.81 3.53
N PRO A 89 11.84 9.32 4.77
CA PRO A 89 12.70 8.71 5.78
C PRO A 89 12.15 7.39 6.35
N ALA A 90 10.96 6.96 5.92
CA ALA A 90 10.36 5.68 6.26
C ALA A 90 11.24 4.47 5.88
N ASN A 91 11.05 3.37 6.59
CA ASN A 91 11.67 2.07 6.28
C ASN A 91 10.66 1.02 5.84
N VAL A 92 9.36 1.34 5.85
CA VAL A 92 8.30 0.52 5.26
C VAL A 92 7.33 1.38 4.45
N ALA A 93 6.84 0.85 3.33
CA ALA A 93 5.76 1.47 2.58
C ALA A 93 4.67 0.48 2.20
N VAL A 94 3.44 0.97 2.11
CA VAL A 94 2.31 0.22 1.51
C VAL A 94 1.71 0.99 0.34
N ALA A 95 1.34 0.29 -0.72
CA ALA A 95 0.68 0.87 -1.87
C ALA A 95 -0.63 0.16 -2.23
N THR A 96 -1.60 0.92 -2.73
CA THR A 96 -2.90 0.42 -3.20
C THR A 96 -3.24 0.99 -4.58
N THR A 97 -3.68 0.13 -5.49
CA THR A 97 -4.23 0.53 -6.78
C THR A 97 -5.27 -0.47 -7.26
N GLY A 98 -6.32 -0.03 -7.94
CA GLY A 98 -7.37 -0.95 -8.36
C GLY A 98 -8.69 -0.33 -8.79
N VAL A 99 -9.64 -1.21 -9.09
CA VAL A 99 -10.99 -0.90 -9.54
C VAL A 99 -11.98 -1.19 -8.42
N ALA A 100 -12.31 -0.21 -7.60
CA ALA A 100 -13.26 -0.39 -6.49
C ALA A 100 -14.74 -0.43 -6.93
N GLY A 101 -15.03 -0.44 -8.24
CA GLY A 101 -16.39 -0.47 -8.79
C GLY A 101 -17.13 0.87 -8.76
N PRO A 102 -18.46 0.87 -9.06
CA PRO A 102 -19.30 -0.33 -9.23
C PRO A 102 -19.07 -1.06 -10.55
N GLU A 103 -18.61 -0.37 -11.60
CA GLU A 103 -18.39 -0.97 -12.92
C GLU A 103 -16.98 -1.54 -13.07
N PRO A 104 -16.80 -2.59 -13.89
CA PRO A 104 -15.48 -3.06 -14.29
C PRO A 104 -14.73 -2.00 -15.10
N GLN A 105 -13.41 -2.14 -15.19
CA GLN A 105 -12.56 -1.32 -16.06
C GLN A 105 -11.93 -2.21 -17.14
N GLY A 106 -12.51 -2.18 -18.34
CA GLY A 106 -12.14 -3.11 -19.41
C GLY A 106 -12.41 -4.55 -18.96
N GLU A 107 -11.40 -5.40 -18.96
CA GLU A 107 -11.49 -6.80 -18.52
C GLU A 107 -11.33 -6.98 -17.00
N ILE A 108 -11.00 -5.90 -16.28
CA ILE A 108 -10.73 -5.96 -14.84
C ILE A 108 -12.05 -5.81 -14.08
N ALA A 109 -12.40 -6.85 -13.32
CA ALA A 109 -13.62 -6.88 -12.52
C ALA A 109 -13.63 -5.76 -11.46
N ALA A 110 -14.83 -5.22 -11.19
CA ALA A 110 -15.05 -4.38 -10.02
C ALA A 110 -14.75 -5.17 -8.75
N GLY A 111 -14.00 -4.57 -7.82
CA GLY A 111 -13.51 -5.23 -6.61
C GLY A 111 -12.07 -5.72 -6.69
N THR A 112 -11.43 -5.69 -7.87
CA THR A 112 -10.02 -6.08 -8.04
C THR A 112 -9.08 -4.95 -7.61
N LEU A 113 -8.25 -5.22 -6.60
CA LEU A 113 -7.22 -4.30 -6.11
C LEU A 113 -5.87 -5.02 -5.99
N CYS A 114 -4.82 -4.31 -6.35
CA CYS A 114 -3.43 -4.72 -6.20
C CYS A 114 -2.76 -3.94 -5.06
N PHE A 115 -1.93 -4.66 -4.32
CA PHE A 115 -1.23 -4.17 -3.14
C PHE A 115 0.26 -4.41 -3.28
N ALA A 116 1.06 -3.58 -2.63
CA ALA A 116 2.47 -3.86 -2.43
C ALA A 116 2.95 -3.39 -1.05
N TRP A 117 3.91 -4.13 -0.51
CA TRP A 117 4.63 -3.79 0.72
C TRP A 117 6.11 -3.73 0.42
N ALA A 118 6.74 -2.60 0.70
CA ALA A 118 8.17 -2.37 0.50
C ALA A 118 8.85 -2.23 1.86
N PHE A 119 9.98 -2.90 2.06
CA PHE A 119 10.80 -2.82 3.27
C PHE A 119 12.23 -2.44 2.91
N ARG A 120 12.74 -1.36 3.51
CA ARG A 120 14.13 -0.94 3.35
C ARG A 120 15.01 -1.71 4.32
N LEU A 121 15.97 -2.46 3.79
CA LEU A 121 16.92 -3.25 4.54
C LEU A 121 18.12 -2.40 4.99
N ALA A 122 18.90 -2.93 5.93
CA ALA A 122 20.07 -2.23 6.49
C ALA A 122 21.17 -1.94 5.46
N ASP A 123 21.28 -2.76 4.42
CA ASP A 123 22.21 -2.58 3.30
C ASP A 123 21.69 -1.58 2.23
N GLY A 124 20.51 -0.99 2.46
CA GLY A 124 19.85 -0.05 1.57
C GLY A 124 18.99 -0.72 0.48
N ASN A 125 19.04 -2.04 0.33
CA ASN A 125 18.18 -2.76 -0.61
C ASN A 125 16.71 -2.69 -0.17
N ILE A 126 15.80 -2.83 -1.13
CA ILE A 126 14.35 -2.83 -0.87
C ILE A 126 13.80 -4.22 -1.19
N GLN A 127 13.25 -4.88 -0.16
CA GLN A 127 12.46 -6.09 -0.33
C GLN A 127 11.00 -5.70 -0.64
N LEU A 128 10.40 -6.32 -1.66
CA LEU A 128 9.06 -6.02 -2.13
C LEU A 128 8.17 -7.26 -2.18
N TYR A 129 7.01 -7.16 -1.55
CA TYR A 129 5.90 -8.11 -1.66
C TYR A 129 4.73 -7.45 -2.39
N SER A 130 3.90 -8.25 -3.06
CA SER A 130 2.69 -7.78 -3.70
C SER A 130 1.62 -8.87 -3.71
N SER A 131 0.37 -8.45 -3.84
CA SER A 131 -0.74 -9.37 -4.10
C SER A 131 -1.87 -8.68 -4.84
N THR A 132 -2.69 -9.45 -5.53
CA THR A 132 -3.93 -9.03 -6.15
C THR A 132 -5.09 -9.71 -5.43
N GLU A 133 -6.03 -8.92 -4.93
CA GLU A 133 -7.19 -9.43 -4.21
C GLU A 133 -8.49 -8.97 -4.87
N HIS A 134 -9.56 -9.72 -4.61
CA HIS A 134 -10.90 -9.38 -5.05
C HIS A 134 -11.82 -9.23 -3.84
N PHE A 135 -12.39 -8.04 -3.67
CA PHE A 135 -13.33 -7.72 -2.59
C PHE A 135 -14.77 -7.69 -3.10
N ALA A 136 -15.70 -8.11 -2.25
CA ALA A 136 -17.12 -8.15 -2.57
C ALA A 136 -17.89 -7.07 -1.80
N GLY A 137 -18.92 -6.52 -2.43
CA GLY A 137 -19.80 -5.52 -1.83
C GLY A 137 -19.85 -4.23 -2.64
N ASP A 138 -20.43 -3.19 -2.04
CA ASP A 138 -20.42 -1.87 -2.66
C ASP A 138 -19.02 -1.22 -2.60
N ARG A 139 -18.87 -0.14 -3.35
CA ARG A 139 -17.62 0.62 -3.42
C ARG A 139 -17.11 1.05 -2.04
N SER A 140 -17.98 1.47 -1.13
CA SER A 140 -17.57 1.94 0.19
C SER A 140 -16.98 0.80 1.01
N ARG A 141 -17.63 -0.36 0.99
CA ARG A 141 -17.16 -1.56 1.68
C ARG A 141 -15.85 -2.08 1.10
N ILE A 142 -15.73 -2.13 -0.23
CA ILE A 142 -14.50 -2.54 -0.91
C ILE A 142 -13.33 -1.65 -0.47
N LEU A 143 -13.52 -0.33 -0.41
CA LEU A 143 -12.46 0.60 -0.03
C LEU A 143 -12.07 0.47 1.46
N ASP A 144 -13.01 0.24 2.37
CA ASP A 144 -12.70 0.00 3.79
C ASP A 144 -11.95 -1.32 3.99
N GLU A 145 -12.43 -2.41 3.38
CA GLU A 145 -11.80 -3.73 3.46
C GLU A 145 -10.39 -3.70 2.85
N ALA A 146 -10.21 -3.01 1.73
CA ALA A 146 -8.92 -2.84 1.08
C ALA A 146 -7.93 -2.03 1.93
N ALA A 147 -8.37 -0.93 2.55
CA ALA A 147 -7.51 -0.12 3.41
C ALA A 147 -7.04 -0.91 4.63
N ARG A 148 -7.95 -1.68 5.24
CA ARG A 148 -7.64 -2.61 6.33
C ARG A 148 -6.68 -3.71 5.87
N PHE A 149 -6.94 -4.32 4.73
CA PHE A 149 -6.10 -5.40 4.19
C PHE A 149 -4.65 -4.93 3.97
N ALA A 150 -4.47 -3.76 3.37
CA ALA A 150 -3.16 -3.15 3.15
C ALA A 150 -2.36 -3.02 4.46
N LEU A 151 -2.99 -2.55 5.54
CA LEU A 151 -2.34 -2.38 6.84
C LEU A 151 -2.12 -3.70 7.58
N LEU A 152 -3.14 -4.55 7.68
CA LEU A 152 -3.13 -5.73 8.53
C LEU A 152 -2.26 -6.88 7.98
N ARG A 153 -1.88 -6.83 6.71
CA ARG A 153 -0.90 -7.78 6.13
C ARG A 153 0.55 -7.39 6.37
N LEU A 154 0.83 -6.15 6.78
CA LEU A 154 2.20 -5.66 6.98
C LEU A 154 3.01 -6.53 7.97
N PRO A 155 2.49 -6.94 9.15
CA PRO A 155 3.23 -7.80 10.06
C PRO A 155 3.60 -9.15 9.48
N GLU A 156 2.70 -9.76 8.71
CA GLU A 156 2.95 -11.04 8.03
C GLU A 156 4.07 -10.90 6.99
N ARG A 157 4.04 -9.84 6.17
CA ARG A 157 5.09 -9.57 5.17
C ARG A 157 6.43 -9.27 5.82
N HIS A 158 6.43 -8.56 6.93
CA HIS A 158 7.64 -8.28 7.69
C HIS A 158 8.22 -9.55 8.35
N ALA A 159 7.38 -10.43 8.91
CA ALA A 159 7.82 -11.72 9.45
C ALA A 159 8.42 -12.62 8.35
N GLN A 160 7.80 -12.64 7.15
CA GLN A 160 8.35 -13.33 5.97
C GLN A 160 9.73 -12.79 5.58
N LEU A 161 9.95 -11.48 5.70
CA LEU A 161 11.26 -10.86 5.47
C LEU A 161 12.30 -11.31 6.50
N LEU A 162 11.91 -11.42 7.77
CA LEU A 162 12.80 -11.83 8.85
C LEU A 162 13.11 -13.35 8.84
N GLY A 163 12.41 -14.13 8.01
CA GLY A 163 12.54 -15.59 7.99
C GLY A 163 11.81 -16.28 9.14
N GLU A 164 10.82 -15.61 9.75
CA GLU A 164 10.05 -16.09 10.91
C GLU A 164 8.73 -16.77 10.50
N GLY A 165 8.72 -17.48 9.36
CA GLY A 165 7.54 -18.08 8.74
C GLY A 165 7.31 -19.56 9.05
#